data_AF-A0A1V5MKV5-F1
#
_entry.id   AF-A0A1V5MKV5-F1
#
_cell.length_a   1.000
_cell.length_b   1.000
_cell.length_c   1.000
_cell.angle_alpha   90.00
_cell.angle_beta   90.00
_cell.angle_gamma   90.00
#
_symmetry.space_group_name_H-M   'P 1'
#
loop_
_entity.id
_entity.type
_entity.pdbx_description
1 polymer ?
#
loop_
_entity_poly.entity_id
_entity_poly.type
_entity_poly.pdbx_seq_one_letter_code
_entity_poly.pdbx_strand_id
1 'polypeptide(L)'
;MANGQQFRRPGYNTQPTQVYTPTDADLDKIIKEGDAGLINQVCEKLGKLYATDNKDLKIKKLSTSQIRKVFDRIQRMDVEGFDRNQLQLLRPMLAYAAGRNKDGWITDLQKLMEKVIPRVEANNFKNFVNFFEAIVAYHRLHGGD
;
A
#
# COMPACT_ATOMS: atom_id res chain seq x y z
N MET A 1 34.61 -7.39 -51.65
CA MET A 1 34.40 -6.37 -50.61
C MET A 1 32.93 -6.42 -50.24
N ALA A 2 32.61 -6.93 -49.05
CA ALA A 2 31.23 -7.25 -48.65
C ALA A 2 30.58 -6.07 -47.93
N ASN A 3 29.37 -5.72 -48.36
CA ASN A 3 28.51 -4.68 -47.77
C ASN A 3 28.04 -5.09 -46.36
N GLY A 4 28.44 -4.34 -45.34
CA GLY A 4 27.96 -4.51 -43.97
C GLY A 4 26.61 -3.83 -43.76
N GLN A 5 25.53 -4.60 -43.73
CA GLN A 5 24.22 -4.15 -43.26
C GLN A 5 24.28 -3.91 -41.75
N GLN A 6 24.10 -2.65 -41.33
CA GLN A 6 23.95 -2.29 -39.92
C GLN A 6 22.55 -2.69 -39.43
N PHE A 7 22.50 -3.66 -38.52
CA PHE A 7 21.29 -4.02 -37.78
C PHE A 7 20.90 -2.88 -36.83
N ARG A 8 19.85 -2.14 -37.18
CA ARG A 8 19.19 -1.20 -36.25
C ARG A 8 18.46 -2.02 -35.18
N ARG A 9 18.98 -2.02 -33.95
CA ARG A 9 18.26 -2.53 -32.78
C ARG A 9 17.14 -1.55 -32.41
N PRO A 10 15.90 -1.99 -32.21
CA PRO A 10 14.85 -1.12 -31.69
C PRO A 10 15.19 -0.71 -30.26
N GLY A 11 15.20 0.60 -30.00
CA GLY A 11 15.36 1.15 -28.66
C GLY A 11 14.18 0.71 -27.79
N TYR A 12 14.47 0.06 -26.67
CA TYR A 12 13.49 -0.16 -25.62
C TYR A 12 13.16 1.20 -24.99
N ASN A 13 12.00 1.72 -25.33
CA ASN A 13 11.43 2.89 -24.68
C ASN A 13 10.96 2.47 -23.27
N THR A 14 11.86 2.48 -22.29
CA THR A 14 11.52 2.25 -20.89
C THR A 14 10.84 3.50 -20.35
N GLN A 15 9.53 3.62 -20.58
CA GLN A 15 8.72 4.48 -19.72
C GLN A 15 8.87 3.97 -18.28
N PRO A 16 9.15 4.82 -17.28
CA PRO A 16 9.20 4.37 -15.90
C PRO A 16 7.83 3.75 -15.56
N THR A 17 7.82 2.47 -15.21
CA THR A 17 6.62 1.76 -14.75
C THR A 17 6.07 2.49 -13.53
N GLN A 18 5.05 3.31 -13.71
CA GLN A 18 4.45 4.09 -12.64
C GLN A 18 3.78 3.12 -11.66
N VAL A 19 4.35 2.99 -10.46
CA VAL A 19 3.75 2.23 -9.36
C VAL A 19 2.40 2.86 -9.03
N TYR A 20 1.36 2.05 -8.93
CA TYR A 20 0.02 2.55 -8.60
C TYR A 20 0.02 3.19 -7.21
N THR A 21 -0.50 4.41 -7.11
CA THR A 21 -0.70 5.12 -5.85
C THR A 21 -2.06 5.84 -5.91
N PRO A 22 -2.93 5.67 -4.90
CA PRO A 22 -4.20 6.40 -4.82
C PRO A 22 -3.97 7.91 -4.76
N THR A 23 -4.87 8.68 -5.38
CA THR A 23 -4.81 10.15 -5.31
C THR A 23 -5.31 10.66 -3.96
N ASP A 24 -4.96 11.89 -3.59
CA ASP A 24 -5.48 12.51 -2.37
C ASP A 24 -7.01 12.64 -2.37
N ALA A 25 -7.62 12.79 -3.55
CA ALA A 25 -9.06 12.82 -3.72
C ALA A 25 -9.68 11.43 -3.48
N ASP A 26 -9.05 10.35 -3.96
CA ASP A 26 -9.50 8.99 -3.69
C ASP A 26 -9.46 8.69 -2.19
N LEU A 27 -8.37 9.09 -1.52
CA LEU A 27 -8.21 8.91 -0.08
C LEU A 27 -9.24 9.70 0.73
N ASP A 28 -9.59 10.90 0.30
CA ASP A 28 -10.63 11.69 0.96
C ASP A 28 -12.01 11.04 0.82
N LYS A 29 -12.38 10.57 -0.38
CA LYS A 29 -13.64 9.84 -0.58
C LYS A 29 -13.71 8.55 0.23
N ILE A 30 -12.62 7.80 0.28
CA ILE A 30 -12.55 6.55 1.05
C ILE A 30 -12.66 6.83 2.55
N ILE A 31 -11.81 7.71 3.08
CA ILE A 31 -11.65 7.86 4.53
C ILE A 31 -12.71 8.81 5.11
N LYS A 32 -12.94 9.96 4.49
CA LYS A 32 -13.85 10.98 5.02
C LYS A 32 -15.30 10.70 4.64
N GLU A 33 -15.55 10.23 3.42
CA GLU A 33 -16.91 10.03 2.90
C GLU A 33 -17.39 8.57 3.00
N GLY A 34 -16.48 7.60 3.18
CA GLY A 34 -16.83 6.19 3.35
C GLY A 34 -17.25 5.49 2.06
N ASP A 35 -16.71 5.89 0.90
CA ASP A 35 -17.03 5.29 -0.40
C ASP A 35 -16.54 3.83 -0.50
N ALA A 36 -17.43 2.89 -0.18
CA ALA A 36 -17.15 1.45 -0.22
C ALA A 36 -16.87 0.92 -1.64
N GLY A 37 -17.46 1.55 -2.67
CA GLY A 37 -17.19 1.17 -4.06
C GLY A 37 -15.74 1.47 -4.43
N LEU A 38 -15.27 2.66 -4.04
CA LEU A 38 -13.90 3.08 -4.27
C LEU A 38 -12.90 2.30 -3.40
N ILE A 39 -13.26 1.93 -2.17
CA ILE A 39 -12.45 1.00 -1.34
C ILE A 39 -12.13 -0.27 -2.12
N ASN A 40 -13.12 -0.94 -2.71
CA ASN A 40 -12.88 -2.18 -3.44
C ASN A 40 -11.90 -1.99 -4.61
N GLN A 41 -12.13 -0.95 -5.42
CA GLN A 41 -11.28 -0.68 -6.60
C GLN A 41 -9.84 -0.33 -6.22
N VAL A 42 -9.65 0.46 -5.16
CA VAL A 42 -8.34 0.91 -4.71
C VAL A 42 -7.60 -0.22 -3.99
N CYS A 43 -8.25 -0.89 -3.04
CA CYS A 43 -7.65 -1.93 -2.22
C CYS A 43 -7.35 -3.20 -3.00
N GLU A 44 -8.11 -3.54 -4.05
CA GLU A 44 -7.77 -4.65 -4.95
C GLU A 44 -6.45 -4.40 -5.66
N LYS A 45 -6.26 -3.19 -6.23
CA LYS A 45 -5.01 -2.78 -6.89
C LYS A 45 -3.83 -2.80 -5.92
N LEU A 46 -4.02 -2.25 -4.72
CA LEU A 46 -2.98 -2.23 -3.67
C LEU A 46 -2.66 -3.64 -3.19
N GLY A 47 -3.67 -4.46 -2.89
CA GLY A 47 -3.50 -5.83 -2.42
C GLY A 47 -2.73 -6.68 -3.42
N LYS A 48 -3.08 -6.57 -4.72
CA LYS A 48 -2.36 -7.23 -5.81
C LYS A 48 -0.91 -6.75 -5.92
N LEU A 49 -0.70 -5.43 -5.88
CA LEU A 49 0.63 -4.84 -5.93
C LEU A 49 1.50 -5.39 -4.79
N TYR A 50 0.99 -5.30 -3.55
CA TYR A 50 1.72 -5.70 -2.35
C TYR A 50 1.96 -7.20 -2.23
N ALA A 51 1.14 -8.04 -2.85
CA ALA A 51 1.31 -9.50 -2.83
C ALA A 51 2.41 -9.99 -3.78
N THR A 52 2.90 -9.14 -4.69
CA THR A 52 3.82 -9.55 -5.77
C THR A 52 5.19 -8.88 -5.65
N ASP A 53 6.25 -9.62 -5.99
CA ASP A 53 7.57 -9.02 -6.18
C ASP A 53 7.58 -8.19 -7.48
N ASN A 54 8.18 -7.01 -7.43
CA ASN A 54 8.52 -6.26 -8.63
C ASN A 54 10.00 -6.44 -8.94
N LYS A 55 10.30 -7.30 -9.91
CA LYS A 55 11.67 -7.67 -10.28
C LYS A 55 12.44 -6.52 -10.91
N ASP A 56 11.77 -5.68 -11.69
CA ASP A 56 12.39 -4.55 -12.39
C ASP A 56 12.84 -3.47 -11.40
N LEU A 57 12.00 -3.19 -10.41
CA LEU A 57 12.29 -2.23 -9.34
C LEU A 57 13.04 -2.85 -8.15
N LYS A 58 13.30 -4.17 -8.19
CA LYS A 58 13.88 -4.95 -7.09
C LYS A 58 13.12 -4.76 -5.77
N ILE A 59 11.79 -4.72 -5.84
CA ILE A 59 10.91 -4.58 -4.68
C ILE A 59 10.33 -5.94 -4.32
N LYS A 60 10.47 -6.33 -3.06
CA LYS A 60 9.91 -7.55 -2.48
C LYS A 60 8.45 -7.35 -2.07
N LYS A 61 7.67 -8.41 -2.18
CA LYS A 61 6.31 -8.50 -1.66
C LYS A 61 6.25 -8.13 -0.17
N LEU A 62 5.11 -7.58 0.23
CA LEU A 62 4.79 -7.35 1.63
C LEU A 62 4.50 -8.70 2.31
N SER A 63 5.18 -9.01 3.41
CA SER A 63 4.91 -10.25 4.15
C SER A 63 3.68 -10.14 5.04
N THR A 64 3.02 -11.27 5.33
CA THR A 64 1.89 -11.28 6.29
C THR A 64 2.34 -10.83 7.67
N SER A 65 3.55 -11.18 8.10
CA SER A 65 4.08 -10.75 9.40
C SER A 65 4.23 -9.23 9.51
N GLN A 66 4.60 -8.56 8.42
CA GLN A 66 4.70 -7.09 8.37
C GLN A 66 3.33 -6.44 8.45
N ILE A 67 2.35 -6.90 7.66
CA ILE A 67 1.02 -6.30 7.63
C ILE A 67 0.20 -6.63 8.88
N ARG A 68 0.31 -7.87 9.41
CA ARG A 68 -0.43 -8.35 10.59
C ARG A 68 -0.10 -7.52 11.83
N LYS A 69 1.17 -7.17 12.05
CA LYS A 69 1.54 -6.36 13.22
C LYS A 69 0.82 -5.01 13.26
N VAL A 70 0.65 -4.38 12.10
CA VAL A 70 -0.07 -3.11 11.97
C VAL A 70 -1.58 -3.35 12.11
N PHE A 71 -2.08 -4.38 11.42
CA PHE A 71 -3.48 -4.77 11.46
C PHE A 71 -3.99 -5.06 12.87
N ASP A 72 -3.25 -5.84 13.66
CA ASP A 72 -3.59 -6.19 15.03
C ASP A 72 -3.74 -4.94 15.91
N ARG A 73 -2.92 -3.90 15.67
CA ARG A 73 -3.03 -2.63 16.41
C ARG A 73 -4.29 -1.87 16.03
N ILE A 74 -4.66 -1.87 14.75
CA ILE A 74 -5.88 -1.25 14.25
C ILE A 74 -7.11 -1.96 14.80
N GLN A 75 -7.13 -3.30 14.76
CA GLN A 75 -8.22 -4.12 15.30
C GLN A 75 -8.42 -3.90 16.80
N ARG A 76 -7.33 -3.81 17.58
CA ARG A 76 -7.44 -3.48 19.01
C ARG A 76 -8.09 -2.12 19.23
N MET A 77 -7.75 -1.09 18.45
CA MET A 77 -8.42 0.21 18.54
C MET A 77 -9.90 0.15 18.11
N ASP A 78 -10.28 -0.73 17.18
CA ASP A 78 -11.70 -0.92 16.79
C ASP A 78 -12.52 -1.53 17.94
N VAL A 79 -11.91 -2.41 18.74
CA VAL A 79 -12.57 -3.04 19.90
C VAL A 79 -12.51 -2.17 21.16
N GLU A 80 -11.36 -1.58 21.47
CA GLU A 80 -11.11 -0.78 22.68
C GLU A 80 -11.65 0.66 22.56
N GLY A 81 -11.86 1.13 21.33
CA GLY A 81 -12.27 2.50 21.03
C GLY A 81 -11.15 3.33 20.41
N PHE A 82 -11.55 4.34 19.64
CA PHE A 82 -10.63 5.24 18.95
C PHE A 82 -9.72 6.00 19.93
N ASP A 83 -8.41 5.83 19.78
CA ASP A 83 -7.39 6.63 20.45
C ASP A 83 -6.48 7.30 19.42
N ARG A 84 -6.53 8.63 19.38
CA ARG A 84 -5.74 9.46 18.46
C ARG A 84 -4.22 9.25 18.65
N ASN A 85 -3.75 9.09 19.89
CA ASN A 85 -2.34 8.86 20.16
C ASN A 85 -1.90 7.50 19.64
N GLN A 86 -2.74 6.46 19.81
CA GLN A 86 -2.44 5.12 19.29
C GLN A 86 -2.43 5.08 17.76
N LEU A 87 -3.35 5.80 17.13
CA LEU A 87 -3.33 5.99 15.68
C LEU A 87 -2.02 6.65 15.22
N GLN A 88 -1.56 7.71 15.90
CA GLN A 88 -0.29 8.37 15.54
C GLN A 88 0.93 7.44 15.71
N LEU A 89 0.91 6.53 16.70
CA LEU A 89 1.98 5.56 16.92
C LEU A 89 2.12 4.50 15.82
N LEU A 90 1.14 4.38 14.91
CA LEU A 90 1.29 3.55 13.71
C LEU A 90 2.41 4.07 12.79
N ARG A 91 2.62 5.39 12.72
CA ARG A 91 3.63 6.04 11.86
C ARG A 91 5.07 5.60 12.21
N PRO A 92 5.57 5.75 13.45
CA PRO A 92 6.91 5.27 13.80
C PRO A 92 7.04 3.74 13.68
N MET A 93 5.97 2.98 13.93
CA MET A 93 5.98 1.52 13.74
C MET A 93 6.20 1.13 12.28
N LEU A 94 5.48 1.77 11.36
CA LEU A 94 5.63 1.56 9.91
C LEU A 94 6.98 2.06 9.41
N ALA A 95 7.45 3.22 9.89
CA ALA A 95 8.77 3.76 9.55
C ALA A 95 9.90 2.80 9.94
N TYR A 96 9.83 2.18 11.12
CA TYR A 96 10.79 1.17 11.54
C TYR A 96 10.75 -0.07 10.63
N ALA A 97 9.55 -0.57 10.31
CA ALA A 97 9.38 -1.74 9.44
C ALA A 97 9.92 -1.49 8.02
N ALA A 98 9.66 -0.30 7.48
CA ALA A 98 10.18 0.18 6.20
C ALA A 98 11.71 0.37 6.23
N GLY A 99 12.26 0.93 7.31
CA GLY A 99 13.70 1.10 7.49
C GLY A 99 14.49 -0.22 7.56
N ARG A 100 13.86 -1.28 8.05
CA ARG A 100 14.40 -2.66 8.10
C ARG A 100 14.32 -3.38 6.76
N ASN A 101 13.37 -3.03 5.89
CA ASN A 101 13.09 -3.70 4.62
C ASN A 101 12.92 -2.65 3.51
N LYS A 102 14.00 -1.89 3.25
CA LYS A 102 13.98 -0.74 2.33
C LYS A 102 13.66 -1.11 0.88
N ASP A 103 13.86 -2.38 0.53
CA ASP A 103 13.61 -3.00 -0.76
C ASP A 103 12.25 -3.73 -0.80
N GLY A 104 11.29 -3.39 0.07
CA GLY A 104 9.97 -4.04 0.12
C GLY A 104 8.80 -3.07 -0.03
N TRP A 105 7.64 -3.61 -0.44
CA TRP A 105 6.38 -2.85 -0.53
C TRP A 105 5.91 -2.25 0.80
N ILE A 106 6.47 -2.68 1.93
CA ILE A 106 6.26 -2.02 3.23
C ILE A 106 6.65 -0.54 3.21
N THR A 107 7.61 -0.13 2.36
CA THR A 107 7.97 1.28 2.18
C THR A 107 6.87 2.08 1.50
N ASP A 108 6.15 1.47 0.56
CA ASP A 108 5.01 2.07 -0.12
C ASP A 108 3.79 2.14 0.81
N LEU A 109 3.49 1.05 1.51
CA LEU A 109 2.44 1.04 2.54
C LEU A 109 2.70 2.10 3.62
N GLN A 110 3.95 2.29 4.06
CA GLN A 110 4.29 3.35 5.01
C GLN A 110 3.96 4.73 4.43
N LYS A 111 4.34 5.03 3.19
CA LYS A 111 4.03 6.31 2.53
C LYS A 111 2.52 6.53 2.35
N LEU A 112 1.79 5.47 2.01
CA LEU A 112 0.33 5.51 1.92
C LEU A 112 -0.29 5.86 3.28
N MET A 113 0.18 5.22 4.36
CA MET A 113 -0.30 5.49 5.72
C MET A 113 0.06 6.89 6.23
N GLU A 114 1.19 7.47 5.82
CA GLU A 114 1.51 8.88 6.11
C GLU A 114 0.48 9.85 5.53
N LYS A 115 -0.13 9.49 4.40
CA LYS A 115 -1.24 10.26 3.82
C LYS A 115 -2.57 9.94 4.50
N VAL A 116 -2.84 8.67 4.80
CA VAL A 116 -4.13 8.24 5.33
C VAL A 116 -4.33 8.69 6.77
N ILE A 117 -3.35 8.48 7.66
CA ILE A 117 -3.48 8.74 9.11
C ILE A 117 -3.95 10.17 9.44
N PRO A 118 -3.42 11.25 8.80
CA PRO A 118 -3.91 12.61 9.03
C PRO A 118 -5.37 12.87 8.66
N ARG A 119 -6.01 11.98 7.89
CA ARG A 119 -7.43 12.10 7.48
C ARG A 119 -8.40 11.42 8.44
N VAL A 120 -7.86 10.64 9.38
CA VAL A 120 -8.64 9.81 10.29
C VAL A 120 -8.93 10.58 11.58
N GLU A 121 -10.21 10.65 11.91
CA GLU A 121 -10.77 11.24 13.12
C GLU A 121 -11.77 10.25 13.74
N ALA A 122 -12.21 10.51 14.97
CA ALA A 122 -13.05 9.56 15.72
C ALA A 122 -14.32 9.13 14.97
N ASN A 123 -14.97 10.06 14.27
CA ASN A 123 -16.23 9.82 13.56
C ASN A 123 -16.06 9.03 12.25
N ASN A 124 -14.86 8.94 11.69
CA ASN A 124 -14.59 8.25 10.44
C ASN A 124 -13.59 7.08 10.60
N PHE A 125 -13.20 6.77 11.84
CA PHE A 125 -12.26 5.70 12.14
C PHE A 125 -12.67 4.35 11.55
N LYS A 126 -13.97 4.04 11.53
CA LYS A 126 -14.45 2.79 10.94
C LYS A 126 -14.15 2.69 9.43
N ASN A 127 -14.17 3.80 8.70
CA ASN A 127 -13.79 3.82 7.29
C ASN A 127 -12.31 3.47 7.11
N PHE A 128 -11.44 3.95 8.01
CA PHE A 128 -10.03 3.59 8.03
C PHE A 128 -9.82 2.11 8.36
N VAL A 129 -10.55 1.56 9.33
CA VAL A 129 -10.52 0.13 9.66
C VAL A 129 -10.90 -0.70 8.42
N ASN A 130 -12.04 -0.40 7.81
CA ASN A 130 -12.52 -1.08 6.60
C ASN A 130 -11.53 -0.98 5.45
N PHE A 131 -10.91 0.19 5.25
CA PHE A 131 -9.89 0.39 4.23
C PHE A 131 -8.66 -0.49 4.45
N PHE A 132 -8.14 -0.56 5.69
CA PHE A 132 -6.98 -1.39 5.99
C PHE A 132 -7.32 -2.89 5.93
N GLU A 133 -8.49 -3.29 6.43
CA GLU A 133 -9.02 -4.65 6.29
C GLU A 133 -9.11 -5.07 4.82
N ALA A 134 -9.61 -4.20 3.95
CA ALA A 134 -9.71 -4.48 2.52
C ALA A 134 -8.32 -4.68 1.89
N ILE A 135 -7.30 -3.86 2.23
CA ILE A 135 -5.92 -4.09 1.78
C ILE A 135 -5.44 -5.48 2.19
N VAL A 136 -5.64 -5.88 3.46
CA VAL A 136 -5.24 -7.19 3.98
C VAL A 136 -5.98 -8.32 3.25
N ALA A 137 -7.29 -8.18 3.04
CA ALA A 137 -8.11 -9.19 2.37
C ALA A 137 -7.67 -9.40 0.92
N TYR A 138 -7.48 -8.33 0.14
CA TYR A 138 -7.03 -8.43 -1.24
C TYR A 138 -5.56 -8.87 -1.35
N HIS A 139 -4.69 -8.47 -0.41
CA HIS A 139 -3.34 -9.01 -0.32
C HIS A 139 -3.34 -10.53 -0.14
N ARG A 140 -4.19 -11.03 0.77
CA ARG A 140 -4.36 -12.47 0.98
C ARG A 140 -4.94 -13.18 -0.26
N LEU A 141 -5.94 -12.59 -0.91
CA LEU A 141 -6.54 -13.11 -2.14
C LEU A 141 -5.49 -13.34 -3.23
N HIS A 142 -4.51 -12.43 -3.35
CA HIS A 142 -3.45 -12.50 -4.34
C HIS A 142 -2.21 -13.31 -3.91
N GLY A 143 -2.32 -14.14 -2.86
CA GLY A 143 -1.24 -15.04 -2.44
C GLY A 143 -0.20 -14.40 -1.51
N GLY A 144 -0.59 -13.32 -0.83
CA GLY A 144 0.17 -12.77 0.28
C GLY A 144 0.36 -13.80 1.40
N ASP A 145 1.62 -14.02 1.79
CA ASP A 145 2.06 -14.93 2.85
C ASP A 145 3.03 -14.25 3.81
#